data_AF-A0A9X0YCF2-F1
#
_entry.id   AF-A0A9X0YCF2-F1
#
_cell.length_a   1.000
_cell.length_b   1.000
_cell.length_c   1.000
_cell.angle_alpha   90.00
_cell.angle_beta   90.00
_cell.angle_gamma   90.00
#
_symmetry.space_group_name_H-M   'P 1'
#
loop_
_entity.id
_entity.type
_entity.pdbx_description
1 polymer ?
#
loop_
_entity_poly.entity_id
_entity_poly.type
_entity_poly.pdbx_seq_one_letter_code
_entity_poly.pdbx_strand_id
1 'polypeptide(L)'
;MTDKTFVQEEFDKLLEKITNADVYKRQTAKIFEYREARLIEQHQQLPDWVNREEHGPAYFVRYKSPSTAVETTITTKTYKLDDQLELNTLHKLKTYQWLLAEAYEVFEDFIERVYADCGIRGSSLWVRPDGWKHDGSKDLSHYYNPRRKSSGTPFIQLKALRERSAHFREYEARKGNHYRVQFVLIEKLRHLIVHEGGYCEDFNSLMSLIQKELVDVSMKGVRSYVESYLIPHRGAKLIDLLELPVEDGPGALIGAYHDVMGGFFTTLIEYALLIKESIELEEQPVT
;
A
#
# COMPACT_ATOMS: atom_id res chain seq x y z
N MET A 1 18.63 20.59 -22.53
CA MET A 1 17.95 19.35 -22.10
C MET A 1 19.02 18.51 -21.46
N THR A 2 19.08 18.48 -20.14
CA THR A 2 20.01 17.63 -19.39
C THR A 2 19.60 16.18 -19.63
N ASP A 3 20.52 15.35 -20.10
CA ASP A 3 20.30 13.91 -20.25
C ASP A 3 19.94 13.36 -18.86
N LYS A 4 18.74 12.80 -18.70
CA LYS A 4 18.30 12.28 -17.40
C LYS A 4 18.99 10.93 -17.17
N THR A 5 19.47 10.69 -15.95
CA THR A 5 20.01 9.38 -15.57
C THR A 5 18.88 8.34 -15.56
N PHE A 6 19.21 7.05 -15.79
CA PHE A 6 18.24 5.95 -15.72
C PHE A 6 17.48 5.95 -14.38
N VAL A 7 18.19 6.21 -13.27
CA VAL A 7 17.61 6.29 -11.92
C VAL A 7 16.58 7.42 -11.82
N GLN A 8 16.86 8.60 -12.39
CA GLN A 8 15.91 9.71 -12.44
C GLN A 8 14.67 9.36 -13.27
N GLU A 9 14.84 8.68 -14.41
CA GLU A 9 13.71 8.25 -15.24
C GLU A 9 12.79 7.26 -14.53
N GLU A 10 13.35 6.27 -13.81
CA GLU A 10 12.54 5.33 -13.03
C GLU A 10 11.88 6.01 -11.81
N PHE A 11 12.55 6.98 -11.18
CA PHE A 11 11.97 7.76 -10.10
C PHE A 11 10.79 8.63 -10.60
N ASP A 12 10.92 9.27 -11.75
CA ASP A 12 9.84 10.06 -12.37
C ASP A 12 8.62 9.17 -12.67
N LYS A 13 8.83 7.93 -13.16
CA LYS A 13 7.75 6.96 -13.39
C LYS A 13 7.04 6.57 -12.09
N LEU A 14 7.81 6.38 -11.01
CA LEU A 14 7.24 6.12 -9.67
C LEU A 14 6.39 7.30 -9.20
N LEU A 15 6.91 8.52 -9.30
CA LEU A 15 6.20 9.74 -8.91
C LEU A 15 4.88 9.89 -9.68
N GLU A 16 4.90 9.71 -11.00
CA GLU A 16 3.72 9.79 -11.85
C GLU A 16 2.64 8.79 -11.39
N LYS A 17 3.02 7.52 -11.23
CA LYS A 17 2.08 6.46 -10.86
C LYS A 17 1.49 6.66 -9.45
N ILE A 18 2.30 7.00 -8.45
CA ILE A 18 1.80 7.24 -7.08
C ILE A 18 0.92 8.50 -7.05
N THR A 19 1.27 9.55 -7.81
CA THR A 19 0.45 10.76 -7.93
C THR A 19 -0.91 10.44 -8.56
N ASN A 20 -0.94 9.59 -9.60
CA ASN A 20 -2.20 9.13 -10.20
C ASN A 20 -3.05 8.33 -9.20
N ALA A 21 -2.42 7.47 -8.38
CA ALA A 21 -3.12 6.76 -7.31
C ALA A 21 -3.73 7.72 -6.28
N ASP A 22 -3.03 8.79 -5.89
CA ASP A 22 -3.59 9.85 -5.02
C ASP A 22 -4.76 10.59 -5.68
N VAL A 23 -4.67 10.88 -6.98
CA VAL A 23 -5.78 11.46 -7.73
C VAL A 23 -7.00 10.54 -7.70
N TYR A 24 -6.83 9.23 -7.96
CA TYR A 24 -7.93 8.26 -7.90
C TYR A 24 -8.52 8.13 -6.50
N LYS A 25 -7.68 8.17 -5.46
CA LYS A 25 -8.14 8.22 -4.06
C LYS A 25 -9.06 9.42 -3.82
N ARG A 26 -8.65 10.62 -4.23
CA ARG A 26 -9.47 11.84 -4.07
C ARG A 26 -10.78 11.81 -4.84
N GLN A 27 -10.78 11.25 -6.06
CA GLN A 27 -12.02 11.08 -6.83
C GLN A 27 -12.94 10.05 -6.18
N THR A 28 -12.38 8.97 -5.67
CA THR A 28 -13.09 7.95 -4.90
C THR A 28 -13.77 8.58 -3.69
N ALA A 29 -13.06 9.38 -2.89
CA ALA A 29 -13.64 10.10 -1.75
C ALA A 29 -14.93 10.85 -2.14
N LYS A 30 -14.85 11.70 -3.17
CA LYS A 30 -15.99 12.49 -3.67
C LYS A 30 -17.17 11.64 -4.13
N ILE A 31 -16.90 10.55 -4.84
CA ILE A 31 -17.94 9.63 -5.34
C ILE A 31 -18.71 9.02 -4.17
N PHE A 32 -17.99 8.54 -3.15
CA PHE A 32 -18.58 7.84 -2.02
C PHE A 32 -19.26 8.79 -1.03
N GLU A 33 -18.76 10.01 -0.85
CA GLU A 33 -19.44 11.09 -0.11
C GLU A 33 -20.76 11.49 -0.78
N TYR A 34 -20.74 11.72 -2.09
CA TYR A 34 -21.96 12.02 -2.85
C TYR A 34 -22.98 10.88 -2.76
N ARG A 35 -22.51 9.64 -2.88
CA ARG A 35 -23.37 8.45 -2.79
C ARG A 35 -23.98 8.29 -1.40
N GLU A 36 -23.22 8.55 -0.34
CA GLU A 36 -23.71 8.54 1.03
C GLU A 36 -24.85 9.55 1.23
N ALA A 37 -24.63 10.81 0.85
CA ALA A 37 -25.65 11.85 0.96
C ALA A 37 -26.93 11.48 0.20
N ARG A 38 -26.78 10.93 -1.01
CA ARG A 38 -27.92 10.47 -1.83
C ARG A 38 -28.65 9.28 -1.20
N LEU A 39 -27.95 8.31 -0.61
CA LEU A 39 -28.58 7.18 0.08
C LEU A 39 -29.43 7.69 1.26
N ILE A 40 -28.89 8.61 2.05
CA ILE A 40 -29.63 9.22 3.18
C ILE A 40 -30.87 9.96 2.67
N GLU A 41 -30.74 10.82 1.66
CA GLU A 41 -31.86 11.56 1.07
C GLU A 41 -32.95 10.62 0.53
N GLN A 42 -32.56 9.55 -0.18
CA GLN A 42 -33.50 8.56 -0.71
C GLN A 42 -34.28 7.88 0.41
N HIS A 43 -33.61 7.48 1.50
CA HIS A 43 -34.27 6.85 2.64
C HIS A 43 -35.18 7.81 3.41
N GLN A 44 -34.86 9.10 3.48
CA GLN A 44 -35.73 10.12 4.08
C GLN A 44 -37.04 10.32 3.30
N GLN A 45 -37.04 10.03 1.99
CA GLN A 45 -38.24 10.10 1.14
C GLN A 45 -39.10 8.83 1.20
N LEU A 46 -38.62 7.76 1.85
CA LEU A 46 -39.37 6.51 1.95
C LEU A 46 -40.49 6.63 3.01
N PRO A 47 -41.66 6.02 2.77
CA PRO A 47 -42.73 5.99 3.77
C PRO A 47 -42.33 5.28 5.06
N ASP A 48 -42.88 5.71 6.21
CA ASP A 48 -42.58 5.17 7.55
C ASP A 48 -42.74 3.65 7.70
N TRP A 49 -43.59 3.02 6.87
CA TRP A 49 -43.80 1.57 6.90
C TRP A 49 -42.61 0.78 6.35
N VAL A 50 -41.74 1.38 5.54
CA VAL A 50 -40.53 0.75 4.99
C VAL A 50 -39.55 0.35 6.10
N ASN A 51 -39.54 1.09 7.21
CA ASN A 51 -38.71 0.78 8.38
C ASN A 51 -39.25 -0.41 9.22
N ARG A 52 -40.49 -0.87 8.96
CA ARG A 52 -41.17 -1.92 9.74
C ARG A 52 -41.09 -3.31 9.12
N GLU A 53 -40.75 -3.41 7.83
CA GLU A 53 -40.55 -4.65 7.09
C GLU A 53 -39.09 -4.74 6.60
N GLU A 54 -38.59 -5.94 6.27
CA GLU A 54 -37.23 -6.12 5.70
C GLU A 54 -37.18 -5.62 4.25
N HIS A 55 -37.37 -4.30 4.05
CA HIS A 55 -37.39 -3.64 2.75
C HIS A 55 -36.09 -2.91 2.43
N GLY A 56 -35.76 -2.88 1.13
CA GLY A 56 -34.50 -2.37 0.60
C GLY A 56 -34.07 -3.12 -0.67
N PRO A 57 -32.95 -2.75 -1.29
CA PRO A 57 -32.39 -3.51 -2.39
C PRO A 57 -31.87 -4.87 -1.89
N ALA A 58 -32.12 -5.91 -2.68
CA ALA A 58 -31.43 -7.19 -2.60
C ALA A 58 -30.66 -7.41 -3.91
N TYR A 59 -29.44 -7.92 -3.81
CA TYR A 59 -28.63 -8.26 -4.96
C TYR A 59 -28.74 -9.75 -5.23
N PHE A 60 -28.64 -10.16 -6.49
CA PHE A 60 -28.64 -11.57 -6.83
C PHE A 60 -27.54 -11.90 -7.83
N VAL A 61 -26.98 -13.09 -7.71
CA VAL A 61 -26.10 -13.69 -8.70
C VAL A 61 -26.84 -14.87 -9.30
N ARG A 62 -26.92 -14.88 -10.63
CA ARG A 62 -27.47 -15.99 -11.40
C ARG A 62 -26.34 -16.68 -12.14
N TYR A 63 -26.24 -17.98 -11.97
CA TYR A 63 -25.25 -18.79 -12.69
C TYR A 63 -25.88 -20.06 -13.21
N LYS A 64 -25.26 -20.61 -14.25
CA LYS A 64 -25.69 -21.85 -14.88
C LYS A 64 -24.65 -22.93 -14.60
N SER A 65 -25.07 -24.06 -14.07
CA SER A 65 -24.21 -25.22 -13.87
C SER A 65 -23.60 -25.65 -15.23
N PRO A 66 -22.26 -25.72 -15.35
CA PRO A 66 -21.62 -26.11 -16.61
C PRO A 66 -21.93 -27.54 -17.06
N SER A 67 -22.21 -28.45 -16.12
CA SER A 67 -22.45 -29.87 -16.40
C SER A 67 -23.92 -30.21 -16.63
N THR A 68 -24.84 -29.49 -15.97
CA THR A 68 -26.28 -29.84 -16.01
C THR A 68 -27.14 -28.80 -16.72
N ALA A 69 -26.56 -27.65 -17.07
CA ALA A 69 -27.29 -26.49 -17.58
C ALA A 69 -28.40 -25.96 -16.64
N VAL A 70 -28.49 -26.44 -15.40
CA VAL A 70 -29.44 -25.95 -14.40
C VAL A 70 -29.04 -24.55 -14.00
N GLU A 71 -30.02 -23.65 -13.99
CA GLU A 71 -29.83 -22.26 -13.58
C GLU A 71 -30.15 -22.11 -12.09
N THR A 72 -29.25 -21.44 -11.37
CA THR A 72 -29.39 -21.18 -9.93
C THR A 72 -29.28 -19.69 -9.69
N THR A 73 -30.18 -19.17 -8.85
CA THR A 73 -30.16 -17.78 -8.39
C THR A 73 -29.88 -17.79 -6.89
N ILE A 74 -28.87 -17.03 -6.48
CA ILE A 74 -28.58 -16.75 -5.07
C ILE A 74 -28.88 -15.28 -4.85
N THR A 75 -29.79 -14.99 -3.92
CA THR A 75 -30.20 -13.62 -3.56
C THR A 75 -29.68 -13.31 -2.16
N THR A 76 -29.14 -12.11 -1.97
CA THR A 76 -28.71 -11.62 -0.65
C THR A 76 -29.91 -11.32 0.25
N LYS A 77 -29.65 -11.08 1.53
CA LYS A 77 -30.63 -10.38 2.39
C LYS A 77 -30.97 -9.01 1.80
N THR A 78 -32.10 -8.46 2.21
CA THR A 78 -32.46 -7.08 1.92
C THR A 78 -31.61 -6.11 2.74
N TYR A 79 -31.13 -5.03 2.11
CA TYR A 79 -30.23 -4.07 2.76
C TYR A 79 -30.98 -2.86 3.30
N LYS A 80 -30.94 -2.66 4.63
CA LYS A 80 -31.42 -1.43 5.29
C LYS A 80 -30.46 -0.27 5.02
N LEU A 81 -30.84 0.95 5.41
CA LEU A 81 -29.97 2.13 5.27
C LEU A 81 -28.57 1.86 5.83
N ASP A 82 -28.48 1.40 7.07
CA ASP A 82 -27.19 1.13 7.72
C ASP A 82 -26.36 0.08 6.97
N ASP A 83 -26.99 -0.98 6.45
CA ASP A 83 -26.28 -1.97 5.63
C ASP A 83 -25.76 -1.34 4.32
N GLN A 84 -26.52 -0.42 3.71
CA GLN A 84 -26.10 0.28 2.49
C GLN A 84 -24.98 1.29 2.75
N LEU A 85 -25.02 1.98 3.89
CA LEU A 85 -23.97 2.89 4.33
C LEU A 85 -22.69 2.12 4.67
N GLU A 86 -22.78 1.00 5.40
CA GLU A 86 -21.64 0.11 5.65
C GLU A 86 -21.03 -0.37 4.33
N LEU A 87 -21.85 -0.84 3.38
CA LEU A 87 -21.36 -1.24 2.05
C LEU A 87 -20.69 -0.10 1.29
N ASN A 88 -21.22 1.12 1.37
CA ASN A 88 -20.65 2.31 0.74
C ASN A 88 -19.24 2.59 1.27
N THR A 89 -19.10 2.62 2.60
CA THR A 89 -17.83 2.83 3.29
C THR A 89 -16.84 1.70 3.04
N LEU A 90 -17.30 0.44 3.10
CA LEU A 90 -16.45 -0.72 2.81
C LEU A 90 -15.94 -0.69 1.37
N HIS A 91 -16.76 -0.29 0.41
CA HIS A 91 -16.31 -0.18 -0.98
C HIS A 91 -15.30 0.95 -1.15
N LYS A 92 -15.51 2.13 -0.56
CA LYS A 92 -14.50 3.20 -0.50
C LYS A 92 -13.17 2.68 0.05
N LEU A 93 -13.22 1.99 1.20
CA LEU A 93 -12.05 1.44 1.86
C LEU A 93 -11.35 0.34 1.03
N LYS A 94 -12.10 -0.53 0.34
CA LYS A 94 -11.53 -1.54 -0.57
C LYS A 94 -10.79 -0.89 -1.73
N THR A 95 -11.35 0.16 -2.31
CA THR A 95 -10.67 0.93 -3.35
C THR A 95 -9.36 1.53 -2.85
N TYR A 96 -9.35 2.08 -1.63
CA TYR A 96 -8.12 2.61 -1.01
C TYR A 96 -7.09 1.50 -0.77
N GLN A 97 -7.51 0.36 -0.26
CA GLN A 97 -6.63 -0.80 -0.07
C GLN A 97 -5.97 -1.20 -1.40
N TRP A 98 -6.73 -1.31 -2.48
CA TRP A 98 -6.16 -1.65 -3.79
C TRP A 98 -5.18 -0.60 -4.32
N LEU A 99 -5.51 0.69 -4.20
CA LEU A 99 -4.59 1.77 -4.60
C LEU A 99 -3.28 1.74 -3.80
N LEU A 100 -3.29 1.32 -2.52
CA LEU A 100 -2.09 1.15 -1.71
C LEU A 100 -1.25 -0.03 -2.21
N ALA A 101 -1.91 -1.15 -2.54
CA ALA A 101 -1.24 -2.32 -3.10
C ALA A 101 -0.56 -1.99 -4.45
N GLU A 102 -1.24 -1.26 -5.33
CA GLU A 102 -0.67 -0.77 -6.60
C GLU A 102 0.53 0.16 -6.38
N ALA A 103 0.43 1.12 -5.46
CA ALA A 103 1.55 2.01 -5.15
C ALA A 103 2.77 1.26 -4.59
N TYR A 104 2.55 0.23 -3.77
CA TYR A 104 3.62 -0.64 -3.29
C TYR A 104 4.29 -1.40 -4.44
N GLU A 105 3.51 -1.98 -5.36
CA GLU A 105 4.05 -2.69 -6.52
C GLU A 105 4.90 -1.77 -7.41
N VAL A 106 4.48 -0.52 -7.58
CA VAL A 106 5.29 0.50 -8.29
C VAL A 106 6.61 0.79 -7.58
N PHE A 107 6.60 0.85 -6.25
CA PHE A 107 7.82 1.01 -5.46
C PHE A 107 8.74 -0.22 -5.58
N GLU A 108 8.18 -1.43 -5.54
CA GLU A 108 8.91 -2.69 -5.75
C GLU A 108 9.56 -2.73 -7.14
N ASP A 109 8.82 -2.40 -8.20
CA ASP A 109 9.35 -2.27 -9.56
C ASP A 109 10.52 -1.26 -9.63
N PHE A 110 10.36 -0.11 -8.98
CA PHE A 110 11.39 0.94 -8.95
C PHE A 110 12.68 0.42 -8.32
N ILE A 111 12.61 -0.14 -7.10
CA ILE A 111 13.82 -0.62 -6.40
C ILE A 111 14.50 -1.76 -7.16
N GLU A 112 13.73 -2.69 -7.74
CA GLU A 112 14.28 -3.77 -8.54
C GLU A 112 15.07 -3.24 -9.75
N ARG A 113 14.52 -2.25 -10.45
CA ARG A 113 15.13 -1.64 -11.64
C ARG A 113 16.37 -0.83 -11.33
N VAL A 114 16.30 0.09 -10.38
CA VAL A 114 17.47 0.94 -10.06
C VAL A 114 18.60 0.14 -9.43
N TYR A 115 18.27 -0.91 -8.66
CA TYR A 115 19.29 -1.81 -8.12
C TYR A 115 19.91 -2.73 -9.17
N ALA A 116 19.12 -3.19 -10.15
CA ALA A 116 19.64 -3.94 -11.28
C ALA A 116 20.60 -3.07 -12.13
N ASP A 117 20.27 -1.79 -12.32
CA ASP A 117 21.13 -0.81 -13.01
C ASP A 117 22.46 -0.57 -12.27
N CYS A 118 22.46 -0.52 -10.93
CA CYS A 118 23.73 -0.54 -10.16
C CYS A 118 24.61 -1.73 -10.56
N GLY A 119 24.03 -2.91 -10.77
CA GLY A 119 24.77 -4.09 -11.21
C GLY A 119 25.37 -3.95 -12.62
N ILE A 120 24.63 -3.37 -13.57
CA ILE A 120 25.14 -3.08 -14.93
C ILE A 120 26.32 -2.12 -14.87
N ARG A 121 26.20 -1.03 -14.08
CA ARG A 121 27.24 -0.01 -13.95
C ARG A 121 28.45 -0.48 -13.16
N GLY A 122 28.38 -1.64 -12.52
CA GLY A 122 29.44 -2.14 -11.64
C GLY A 122 29.56 -1.33 -10.33
N SER A 123 28.46 -0.72 -9.91
CA SER A 123 28.36 0.02 -8.64
C SER A 123 28.67 -0.90 -7.46
N SER A 124 29.39 -0.36 -6.49
CA SER A 124 29.71 -1.03 -5.24
C SER A 124 28.47 -1.30 -4.38
N LEU A 125 27.32 -0.65 -4.64
CA LEU A 125 26.07 -0.93 -3.94
C LEU A 125 25.45 -2.28 -4.35
N TRP A 126 25.72 -2.75 -5.57
CA TRP A 126 25.19 -4.02 -6.04
C TRP A 126 25.96 -5.22 -5.45
N VAL A 127 25.21 -6.16 -4.90
CA VAL A 127 25.75 -7.39 -4.30
C VAL A 127 25.67 -8.49 -5.33
N ARG A 128 26.85 -8.94 -5.80
CA ARG A 128 26.97 -10.05 -6.73
C ARG A 128 26.38 -11.34 -6.13
N PRO A 129 25.41 -11.99 -6.79
CA PRO A 129 24.86 -13.26 -6.32
C PRO A 129 25.85 -14.42 -6.42
N ASP A 130 25.70 -15.40 -5.53
CA ASP A 130 26.50 -16.64 -5.58
C ASP A 130 26.30 -17.41 -6.88
N GLY A 131 27.40 -17.70 -7.57
CA GLY A 131 27.40 -18.41 -8.85
C GLY A 131 26.91 -17.56 -10.03
N TRP A 132 27.08 -16.23 -9.96
CA TRP A 132 26.80 -15.29 -11.07
C TRP A 132 27.50 -15.69 -12.37
N LYS A 133 26.76 -15.70 -13.48
CA LYS A 133 27.21 -16.16 -14.82
C LYS A 133 27.17 -15.08 -15.92
N HIS A 134 26.69 -13.89 -15.61
CA HIS A 134 26.45 -12.83 -16.61
C HIS A 134 27.46 -11.69 -16.46
N ASP A 135 28.73 -12.01 -16.22
CA ASP A 135 29.80 -11.02 -16.08
C ASP A 135 29.89 -10.12 -17.33
N GLY A 136 29.84 -8.79 -17.12
CA GLY A 136 29.89 -7.80 -18.19
C GLY A 136 28.61 -7.67 -19.03
N SER A 137 27.50 -8.30 -18.62
CA SER A 137 26.20 -8.13 -19.29
C SER A 137 25.72 -6.68 -19.23
N LYS A 138 25.10 -6.21 -20.31
CA LYS A 138 24.35 -4.93 -20.34
C LYS A 138 22.83 -5.12 -20.32
N ASP A 139 22.38 -6.36 -20.30
CA ASP A 139 20.95 -6.69 -20.20
C ASP A 139 20.50 -6.61 -18.73
N LEU A 140 19.61 -5.66 -18.44
CA LEU A 140 19.03 -5.41 -17.11
C LEU A 140 18.31 -6.64 -16.55
N SER A 141 17.73 -7.48 -17.43
CA SER A 141 17.01 -8.67 -17.01
C SER A 141 17.89 -9.71 -16.32
N HIS A 142 19.19 -9.74 -16.63
CA HIS A 142 20.14 -10.59 -15.93
C HIS A 142 20.37 -10.15 -14.48
N TYR A 143 20.23 -8.85 -14.18
CA TYR A 143 20.50 -8.25 -12.88
C TYR A 143 19.27 -8.14 -11.98
N TYR A 144 18.07 -8.32 -12.52
CA TYR A 144 16.91 -8.66 -11.71
C TYR A 144 17.20 -9.95 -10.94
N ASN A 145 16.76 -10.02 -9.69
CA ASN A 145 17.05 -11.18 -8.86
C ASN A 145 16.14 -12.35 -9.28
N PRO A 146 16.61 -13.35 -10.06
CA PRO A 146 15.71 -14.35 -10.66
C PRO A 146 15.33 -15.43 -9.65
N ARG A 147 15.96 -15.45 -8.47
CA ARG A 147 16.07 -16.65 -7.64
C ARG A 147 14.91 -16.91 -6.69
N ARG A 148 13.98 -15.99 -6.46
CA ARG A 148 12.87 -16.25 -5.51
C ARG A 148 11.56 -15.61 -5.95
N LYS A 149 10.82 -16.33 -6.80
CA LYS A 149 9.38 -16.08 -7.08
C LYS A 149 8.47 -16.14 -5.82
N SER A 150 9.02 -16.38 -4.63
CA SER A 150 8.31 -16.36 -3.36
C SER A 150 9.00 -15.38 -2.41
N SER A 151 8.40 -14.20 -2.28
CA SER A 151 8.49 -13.26 -1.14
C SER A 151 9.90 -12.82 -0.71
N GLY A 152 10.29 -11.60 -1.07
CA GLY A 152 11.36 -10.90 -0.37
C GLY A 152 12.25 -9.99 -1.21
N THR A 153 11.91 -9.71 -2.48
CA THR A 153 12.84 -9.06 -3.40
C THR A 153 13.30 -7.70 -2.85
N PRO A 154 12.42 -6.71 -2.56
CA PRO A 154 12.84 -5.40 -2.04
C PRO A 154 13.71 -5.49 -0.80
N PHE A 155 13.43 -6.44 0.11
CA PHE A 155 14.18 -6.58 1.35
C PHE A 155 15.65 -6.93 1.12
N ILE A 156 15.97 -7.70 0.08
CA ILE A 156 17.36 -8.03 -0.28
C ILE A 156 18.08 -6.77 -0.79
N GLN A 157 17.46 -6.00 -1.69
CA GLN A 157 18.06 -4.77 -2.20
C GLN A 157 18.22 -3.71 -1.10
N LEU A 158 17.18 -3.51 -0.28
CA LEU A 158 17.23 -2.60 0.87
C LEU A 158 18.30 -3.03 1.88
N LYS A 159 18.46 -4.34 2.14
CA LYS A 159 19.54 -4.85 2.98
C LYS A 159 20.92 -4.50 2.41
N ALA A 160 21.12 -4.71 1.11
CA ALA A 160 22.38 -4.35 0.45
C ALA A 160 22.67 -2.84 0.56
N LEU A 161 21.66 -1.99 0.34
CA LEU A 161 21.80 -0.53 0.49
C LEU A 161 22.19 -0.14 1.92
N ARG A 162 21.57 -0.74 2.95
CA ARG A 162 21.95 -0.52 4.37
C ARG A 162 23.39 -0.91 4.65
N GLU A 163 23.82 -2.04 4.12
CA GLU A 163 25.18 -2.56 4.33
C GLU A 163 26.24 -1.73 3.62
N ARG A 164 25.94 -1.19 2.43
CA ARG A 164 26.93 -0.59 1.54
C ARG A 164 26.87 0.93 1.38
N SER A 165 25.75 1.58 1.70
CA SER A 165 25.61 3.04 1.68
C SER A 165 25.52 3.61 3.09
N ALA A 166 26.52 4.40 3.49
CA ALA A 166 26.50 5.13 4.75
C ALA A 166 25.36 6.16 4.78
N HIS A 167 25.13 6.86 3.66
CA HIS A 167 24.03 7.80 3.49
C HIS A 167 22.67 7.13 3.73
N PHE A 168 22.42 6.00 3.06
CA PHE A 168 21.17 5.26 3.23
C PHE A 168 20.95 4.88 4.70
N ARG A 169 21.97 4.32 5.36
CA ARG A 169 21.88 3.86 6.75
C ARG A 169 21.61 5.00 7.74
N GLU A 170 22.22 6.17 7.53
CA GLU A 170 22.03 7.35 8.38
C GLU A 170 20.60 7.87 8.29
N TYR A 171 20.10 8.06 7.07
CA TYR A 171 18.83 8.73 6.82
C TYR A 171 17.62 7.80 6.92
N GLU A 172 17.78 6.48 6.72
CA GLU A 172 16.72 5.50 7.01
C GLU A 172 16.36 5.45 8.50
N ALA A 173 17.32 5.74 9.38
CA ALA A 173 17.18 5.62 10.84
C ALA A 173 17.12 6.97 11.57
N ARG A 174 17.06 8.10 10.84
CA ARG A 174 17.08 9.44 11.43
C ARG A 174 15.85 9.65 12.34
N LYS A 175 16.07 10.23 13.52
CA LYS A 175 15.02 10.46 14.53
C LYS A 175 13.78 11.12 13.91
N GLY A 176 12.64 10.44 14.00
CA GLY A 176 11.35 10.90 13.49
C GLY A 176 10.86 10.16 12.25
N ASN A 177 11.77 9.64 11.41
CA ASN A 177 11.42 8.95 10.17
C ASN A 177 11.79 7.47 10.29
N HIS A 178 10.82 6.65 10.70
CA HIS A 178 11.00 5.20 10.78
C HIS A 178 10.63 4.52 9.45
N TYR A 179 11.29 4.91 8.35
CA TYR A 179 11.01 4.40 7.00
C TYR A 179 10.98 2.87 6.96
N ARG A 180 11.91 2.21 7.67
CA ARG A 180 11.94 0.74 7.77
C ARG A 180 10.66 0.16 8.40
N VAL A 181 10.14 0.77 9.47
CA VAL A 181 8.90 0.31 10.12
C VAL A 181 7.71 0.52 9.20
N GLN A 182 7.61 1.70 8.60
CA GLN A 182 6.50 2.04 7.71
C GLN A 182 6.52 1.18 6.44
N PHE A 183 7.68 0.98 5.83
CA PHE A 183 7.83 0.10 4.67
C PHE A 183 7.42 -1.35 4.98
N VAL A 184 7.91 -1.91 6.09
CA VAL A 184 7.51 -3.25 6.54
C VAL A 184 5.99 -3.31 6.75
N LEU A 185 5.40 -2.29 7.38
CA LEU A 185 3.96 -2.22 7.54
C LEU A 185 3.24 -2.22 6.19
N ILE A 186 3.60 -1.33 5.26
CA ILE A 186 2.96 -1.23 3.94
C ILE A 186 3.04 -2.57 3.19
N GLU A 187 4.19 -3.25 3.21
CA GLU A 187 4.33 -4.57 2.59
C GLU A 187 3.40 -5.62 3.22
N LYS A 188 3.32 -5.67 4.56
CA LYS A 188 2.40 -6.60 5.23
C LYS A 188 0.93 -6.26 4.98
N LEU A 189 0.58 -4.97 4.91
CA LEU A 189 -0.76 -4.53 4.52
C LEU A 189 -1.07 -4.98 3.09
N ARG A 190 -0.15 -4.78 2.14
CA ARG A 190 -0.29 -5.25 0.75
C ARG A 190 -0.54 -6.76 0.70
N HIS A 191 0.18 -7.55 1.49
CA HIS A 191 -0.06 -8.99 1.56
C HIS A 191 -1.47 -9.33 2.04
N LEU A 192 -1.93 -8.71 3.13
CA LEU A 192 -3.30 -8.90 3.65
C LEU A 192 -4.35 -8.44 2.64
N ILE A 193 -4.12 -7.32 1.95
CA ILE A 193 -5.04 -6.77 0.93
C ILE A 193 -5.24 -7.76 -0.22
N VAL A 194 -4.13 -8.27 -0.76
CA VAL A 194 -4.15 -9.13 -1.95
C VAL A 194 -4.63 -10.56 -1.64
N HIS A 195 -4.24 -11.11 -0.49
CA HIS A 195 -4.50 -12.53 -0.18
C HIS A 195 -5.66 -12.76 0.78
N GLU A 196 -5.89 -11.84 1.71
CA GLU A 196 -6.90 -11.97 2.78
C GLU A 196 -8.01 -10.92 2.63
N GLY A 197 -8.10 -10.29 1.45
CA GLY A 197 -9.06 -9.24 1.17
C GLY A 197 -9.00 -8.10 2.19
N GLY A 198 -7.82 -7.78 2.73
CA GLY A 198 -7.57 -6.70 3.69
C GLY A 198 -7.92 -7.01 5.15
N TYR A 199 -8.27 -8.26 5.47
CA TYR A 199 -8.55 -8.69 6.84
C TYR A 199 -7.30 -9.27 7.51
N CYS A 200 -7.22 -9.08 8.83
CA CYS A 200 -6.24 -9.62 9.74
C CYS A 200 -6.97 -10.42 10.81
N GLU A 201 -6.97 -11.75 10.66
CA GLU A 201 -7.61 -12.67 11.62
C GLU A 201 -6.75 -12.86 12.88
N ASP A 202 -5.43 -12.96 12.70
CA ASP A 202 -4.47 -13.11 13.80
C ASP A 202 -3.44 -11.98 13.82
N PHE A 203 -3.72 -10.98 14.66
CA PHE A 203 -2.84 -9.84 14.88
C PHE A 203 -1.47 -10.22 15.47
N ASN A 204 -1.39 -11.28 16.29
CA ASN A 204 -0.11 -11.70 16.87
C ASN A 204 0.78 -12.36 15.83
N SER A 205 0.19 -13.12 14.91
CA SER A 205 0.90 -13.66 13.74
C SER A 205 1.43 -12.53 12.84
N LEU A 206 0.61 -11.51 12.54
CA LEU A 206 1.07 -10.31 11.81
C LEU A 206 2.26 -9.63 12.51
N MET A 207 2.15 -9.39 13.81
CA MET A 207 3.23 -8.75 14.59
C MET A 207 4.51 -9.58 14.61
N SER A 208 4.39 -10.91 14.63
CA SER A 208 5.54 -11.82 14.56
C SER A 208 6.25 -11.73 13.21
N LEU A 209 5.50 -11.55 12.11
CA LEU A 209 6.08 -11.33 10.78
C LEU A 209 6.78 -9.96 10.70
N ILE A 210 6.17 -8.91 11.24
CA ILE A 210 6.76 -7.56 11.29
C ILE A 210 8.07 -7.59 12.10
N GLN A 211 8.07 -8.22 13.27
CA GLN A 211 9.25 -8.31 14.13
C GLN A 211 10.43 -9.03 13.47
N LYS A 212 10.16 -10.04 12.63
CA LYS A 212 11.22 -10.76 11.87
C LYS A 212 11.95 -9.84 10.89
N GLU A 213 11.28 -8.85 10.31
CA GLU A 213 11.90 -7.89 9.38
C GLU A 213 12.57 -6.70 10.10
N LEU A 214 12.34 -6.56 11.42
CA LEU A 214 12.74 -5.43 12.26
C LEU A 214 13.71 -5.82 13.39
N VAL A 215 14.54 -6.86 13.18
CA VAL A 215 15.42 -7.44 14.22
C VAL A 215 16.21 -6.42 15.06
N ASP A 216 16.68 -5.33 14.45
CA ASP A 216 17.51 -4.31 15.11
C ASP A 216 16.73 -3.01 15.44
N VAL A 217 15.41 -3.01 15.32
CA VAL A 217 14.55 -1.85 15.58
C VAL A 217 13.80 -2.05 16.90
N SER A 218 13.77 -0.99 17.72
CA SER A 218 12.99 -1.00 18.95
C SER A 218 11.50 -1.21 18.65
N MET A 219 10.92 -2.26 19.23
CA MET A 219 9.48 -2.55 19.10
C MET A 219 8.59 -1.69 20.01
N LYS A 220 9.19 -0.78 20.80
CA LYS A 220 8.44 0.14 21.64
C LYS A 220 7.56 1.05 20.78
N GLY A 221 6.25 0.98 20.97
CA GLY A 221 5.27 1.77 20.21
C GLY A 221 4.91 1.20 18.83
N VAL A 222 5.72 0.29 18.26
CA VAL A 222 5.43 -0.33 16.94
C VAL A 222 4.12 -1.09 16.95
N ARG A 223 3.82 -1.87 18.00
CA ARG A 223 2.57 -2.61 18.09
C ARG A 223 1.34 -1.70 18.05
N SER A 224 1.33 -0.65 18.87
CA SER A 224 0.23 0.31 18.91
C SER A 224 0.11 1.08 17.59
N TYR A 225 1.24 1.40 16.96
CA TYR A 225 1.28 2.01 15.64
C TYR A 225 0.69 1.11 14.55
N VAL A 226 1.01 -0.19 14.52
CA VAL A 226 0.39 -1.12 13.56
C VAL A 226 -1.09 -1.30 13.84
N GLU A 227 -1.47 -1.40 15.12
CA GLU A 227 -2.86 -1.56 15.54
C GLU A 227 -3.74 -0.35 15.17
N SER A 228 -3.19 0.87 15.09
CA SER A 228 -3.97 2.05 14.71
C SER A 228 -4.44 2.05 13.25
N TYR A 229 -3.92 1.16 12.41
CA TYR A 229 -4.39 0.98 11.02
C TYR A 229 -5.40 -0.18 10.90
N LEU A 230 -5.94 -0.68 12.01
CA LEU A 230 -6.82 -1.84 12.04
C LEU A 230 -8.08 -1.53 12.85
N ILE A 231 -9.26 -1.73 12.26
CA ILE A 231 -10.55 -1.58 12.93
C ILE A 231 -11.25 -2.93 13.12
N PRO A 232 -11.99 -3.16 14.22
CA PRO A 232 -12.81 -4.35 14.37
C PRO A 232 -13.91 -4.40 13.30
N HIS A 233 -13.99 -5.50 12.54
CA HIS A 233 -15.06 -5.71 11.56
C HIS A 233 -15.36 -7.21 11.43
N ARG A 234 -16.63 -7.59 11.65
CA ARG A 234 -17.15 -8.97 11.48
C ARG A 234 -16.33 -10.06 12.19
N GLY A 235 -15.85 -9.78 13.40
CA GLY A 235 -15.09 -10.74 14.21
C GLY A 235 -13.60 -10.83 13.89
N ALA A 236 -13.11 -10.05 12.93
CA ALA A 236 -11.70 -9.90 12.59
C ALA A 236 -11.28 -8.42 12.69
N LYS A 237 -10.02 -8.12 12.34
CA LYS A 237 -9.54 -6.75 12.16
C LYS A 237 -9.44 -6.44 10.67
N LEU A 238 -9.96 -5.29 10.23
CA LEU A 238 -9.90 -4.82 8.84
C LEU A 238 -8.92 -3.66 8.76
N ILE A 239 -8.10 -3.63 7.71
CA ILE A 239 -7.19 -2.51 7.45
C ILE A 239 -8.00 -1.25 7.19
N ASP A 240 -7.77 -0.20 7.97
CA ASP A 240 -8.41 1.10 7.83
C ASP A 240 -7.43 2.13 7.25
N LEU A 241 -7.83 2.70 6.12
CA LEU A 241 -7.09 3.72 5.37
C LEU A 241 -7.96 4.96 5.11
N LEU A 242 -9.16 5.04 5.70
CA LEU A 242 -10.06 6.16 5.51
C LEU A 242 -9.48 7.43 6.12
N GLU A 243 -9.91 8.57 5.59
CA GLU A 243 -9.59 9.86 6.17
C GLU A 243 -10.28 10.02 7.53
N LEU A 244 -9.54 10.44 8.54
CA LEU A 244 -10.08 10.72 9.88
C LEU A 244 -10.24 12.23 10.06
N PRO A 245 -11.36 12.75 10.56
CA PRO A 245 -11.48 14.18 10.85
C PRO A 245 -10.41 14.60 11.86
N VAL A 246 -9.78 15.75 11.63
CA VAL A 246 -8.90 16.37 12.64
C VAL A 246 -9.78 16.86 13.78
N GLU A 247 -9.43 16.54 15.02
CA GLU A 247 -10.18 17.03 16.18
C GLU A 247 -10.21 18.56 16.21
N ASP A 248 -11.40 19.12 16.47
CA ASP A 248 -11.58 20.56 16.58
C ASP A 248 -10.77 21.12 17.76
N GLY A 249 -9.95 22.13 17.50
CA GLY A 249 -9.11 22.78 18.52
C GLY A 249 -8.52 24.11 18.06
N PRO A 250 -8.00 24.94 18.99
CA PRO A 250 -7.37 26.21 18.64
C PRO A 250 -6.18 25.99 17.68
N GLY A 251 -6.29 26.51 16.45
CA GLY A 251 -5.29 26.34 15.40
C GLY A 251 -5.53 25.15 14.46
N ALA A 252 -6.55 24.32 14.71
CA ALA A 252 -6.99 23.30 13.77
C ALA A 252 -7.69 23.95 12.56
N LEU A 253 -7.40 23.44 11.36
CA LEU A 253 -8.12 23.81 10.14
C LEU A 253 -9.52 23.19 10.21
N ILE A 254 -10.55 24.04 10.25
CA ILE A 254 -11.95 23.58 10.24
C ILE A 254 -12.20 22.74 8.99
N GLY A 255 -12.72 21.51 9.18
CA GLY A 255 -12.98 20.57 8.10
C GLY A 255 -11.74 19.88 7.53
N ALA A 256 -10.61 19.89 8.23
CA ALA A 256 -9.44 19.11 7.86
C ALA A 256 -9.60 17.64 8.23
N TYR A 257 -8.91 16.78 7.47
CA TYR A 257 -8.84 15.36 7.73
C TYR A 257 -7.38 14.89 7.75
N HIS A 258 -7.07 13.94 8.63
CA HIS A 258 -5.86 13.13 8.59
C HIS A 258 -5.95 12.13 7.44
N ASP A 259 -5.10 12.32 6.43
CA ASP A 259 -4.98 11.44 5.30
C ASP A 259 -4.04 10.26 5.60
N VAL A 260 -4.62 9.18 6.15
CA VAL A 260 -3.90 7.97 6.55
C VAL A 260 -3.15 7.35 5.36
N MET A 261 -3.84 7.19 4.23
CA MET A 261 -3.28 6.58 3.02
C MET A 261 -2.25 7.49 2.33
N GLY A 262 -2.50 8.80 2.29
CA GLY A 262 -1.57 9.79 1.76
C GLY A 262 -0.23 9.77 2.50
N GLY A 263 -0.25 9.52 3.82
CA GLY A 263 0.97 9.29 4.60
C GLY A 263 1.81 8.11 4.08
N PHE A 264 1.18 7.01 3.67
CA PHE A 264 1.89 5.88 3.07
C PHE A 264 2.43 6.18 1.68
N PHE A 265 1.69 6.91 0.84
CA PHE A 265 2.19 7.37 -0.45
C PHE A 265 3.43 8.26 -0.32
N THR A 266 3.37 9.24 0.58
CA THR A 266 4.52 10.10 0.89
C THR A 266 5.70 9.27 1.38
N THR A 267 5.47 8.31 2.26
CA THR A 267 6.53 7.40 2.74
C THR A 267 7.21 6.66 1.60
N LEU A 268 6.44 6.08 0.66
CA LEU A 268 7.01 5.35 -0.48
C LEU A 268 7.84 6.28 -1.38
N ILE A 269 7.37 7.50 -1.63
CA ILE A 269 8.09 8.50 -2.43
C ILE A 269 9.39 8.91 -1.74
N GLU A 270 9.33 9.29 -0.46
CA GLU A 270 10.50 9.72 0.31
C GLU A 270 11.54 8.60 0.43
N TYR A 271 11.08 7.36 0.61
CA TYR A 271 11.99 6.23 0.69
C TYR A 271 12.62 5.91 -0.67
N ALA A 272 11.88 6.06 -1.76
CA ALA A 272 12.41 5.95 -3.12
C ALA A 272 13.43 7.05 -3.42
N LEU A 273 13.17 8.28 -2.94
CA LEU A 273 14.10 9.40 -3.04
C LEU A 273 15.40 9.09 -2.28
N LEU A 274 15.32 8.56 -1.06
CA LEU A 274 16.49 8.15 -0.29
C LEU A 274 17.33 7.09 -1.03
N ILE A 275 16.68 6.12 -1.69
CA ILE A 275 17.37 5.12 -2.54
C ILE A 275 18.10 5.82 -3.69
N LYS A 276 17.39 6.68 -4.42
CA LYS A 276 17.93 7.45 -5.54
C LYS A 276 19.17 8.26 -5.12
N GLU A 277 19.04 9.09 -4.09
CA GLU A 277 20.14 9.92 -3.57
C GLU A 277 21.34 9.07 -3.15
N SER A 278 21.09 7.92 -2.54
CA SER A 278 22.15 7.00 -2.12
C SER A 278 22.90 6.38 -3.29
N ILE A 279 22.23 6.15 -4.42
CA ILE A 279 22.86 5.66 -5.66
C ILE A 279 23.65 6.79 -6.33
N GLU A 280 23.07 7.99 -6.45
CA GLU A 280 23.71 9.14 -7.11
C GLU A 280 24.94 9.66 -6.36
N LEU A 281 24.96 9.60 -5.02
CA LEU A 281 26.11 9.99 -4.21
C LEU A 281 27.31 9.06 -4.40
N GLU A 282 27.09 7.79 -4.72
CA GLU A 282 28.17 6.86 -5.03
C GLU A 282 28.81 7.14 -6.40
N GLU A 283 28.04 7.71 -7.33
CA GLU A 283 28.53 8.07 -8.67
C GLU A 283 29.42 9.31 -8.67
N GLN A 284 29.39 10.11 -7.60
CA GLN A 284 30.26 11.27 -7.47
C GLN A 284 31.66 10.83 -7.01
N PRO A 285 32.73 11.13 -7.76
CA PRO A 285 34.08 10.83 -7.29
C PRO A 285 34.33 11.60 -5.99
N VAL A 286 34.84 10.90 -4.97
CA VAL A 286 35.31 11.53 -3.73
C VAL A 286 36.39 12.54 -4.11
N THR A 287 36.08 13.83 -4.07
CA THR A 287 37.04 14.92 -4.31
C THR A 287 37.97 15.13 -3.14
#